data_AF-A0A847PMR8-F1
#
_entry.id   AF-A0A847PMR8-F1
#
_cell.length_a   1.000
_cell.length_b   1.000
_cell.length_c   1.000
_cell.angle_alpha   90.00
_cell.angle_beta   90.00
_cell.angle_gamma   90.00
#
_symmetry.space_group_name_H-M   'P 1'
#
loop_
_entity.id
_entity.type
_entity.pdbx_description
1 polymer ?
#
loop_
_entity_poly.entity_id
_entity_poly.type
_entity_poly.pdbx_seq_one_letter_code
_entity_poly.pdbx_strand_id
1 'polypeptide(L)' 'MNNIGKFVKQKRKELGLTQEDFAMCSGLGLRFVRELEQGKKTVRLDKVNQALSMFGMEAVPGKLKTASSNEQNPHTNNEK' A
#
# COMPACT_ATOMS: atom_id res chain seq x y z
N MET A 1 6.65 0.87 5.53
CA MET A 1 5.60 0.29 4.65
C MET A 1 5.11 1.34 3.67
N ASN A 2 5.33 1.11 2.36
CA ASN A 2 4.85 2.01 1.30
C ASN A 2 3.31 1.92 1.15
N ASN A 3 2.70 2.89 0.48
CA ASN A 3 1.22 2.96 0.37
C ASN A 3 0.63 1.73 -0.32
N ILE A 4 1.30 1.22 -1.36
CA ILE A 4 0.88 0.05 -2.13
C ILE A 4 0.89 -1.21 -1.26
N GLY A 5 1.98 -1.48 -0.54
CA GLY A 5 2.10 -2.66 0.33
C GLY A 5 1.11 -2.63 1.49
N LYS A 6 0.80 -1.45 2.04
CA LYS A 6 -0.29 -1.28 3.01
C LYS A 6 -1.65 -1.66 2.40
N PHE A 7 -1.96 -1.13 1.22
CA PHE A 7 -3.20 -1.40 0.52
C PHE A 7 -3.38 -2.90 0.23
N VAL A 8 -2.37 -3.54 -0.37
CA VAL A 8 -2.38 -4.98 -0.68
C VAL A 8 -2.59 -5.81 0.59
N LYS A 9 -1.84 -5.52 1.66
CA LYS A 9 -1.98 -6.23 2.94
C LYS A 9 -3.37 -6.07 3.55
N GLN A 10 -3.95 -4.88 3.48
CA GLN A 10 -5.28 -4.61 3.99
C GLN A 10 -6.33 -5.39 3.20
N LYS A 11 -6.34 -5.27 1.86
CA LYS A 11 -7.30 -5.96 1.00
C LYS A 11 -7.21 -7.48 1.12
N ARG A 12 -6.00 -8.03 1.20
CA ARG A 12 -5.78 -9.45 1.47
C ARG A 12 -6.43 -9.90 2.78
N LYS A 13 -6.26 -9.12 3.85
CA LYS A 13 -6.87 -9.41 5.16
C LYS A 13 -8.39 -9.28 5.15
N GLU A 14 -8.95 -8.30 4.43
CA GLU A 14 -10.40 -8.16 4.24
C GLU A 14 -11.02 -9.41 3.59
N LEU A 15 -10.27 -10.08 2.72
CA LEU A 15 -10.66 -11.35 2.09
C LEU A 15 -10.33 -12.60 2.93
N GLY A 16 -9.76 -12.45 4.13
CA GLY A 16 -9.39 -13.57 4.99
C GLY A 16 -8.24 -14.44 4.47
N LEU A 17 -7.48 -13.99 3.47
CA LEU A 17 -6.41 -14.77 2.84
C LEU A 17 -5.11 -14.68 3.66
N THR A 18 -4.37 -15.80 3.76
CA THR A 18 -2.98 -15.79 4.23
C THR A 18 -2.05 -15.22 3.15
N GLN A 19 -0.77 -14.98 3.48
CA GLN A 19 0.20 -14.52 2.48
C GLN A 19 0.47 -15.61 1.44
N GLU A 20 0.46 -16.86 1.88
CA GLU A 20 0.58 -18.08 1.07
C GLU A 20 -0.59 -18.20 0.08
N ASP A 21 -1.83 -18.04 0.56
CA ASP A 21 -3.02 -18.08 -0.30
C ASP A 21 -2.97 -16.98 -1.36
N PHE A 22 -2.65 -15.76 -0.95
CA PHE A 22 -2.56 -14.64 -1.88
C PHE A 22 -1.44 -14.83 -2.91
N ALA A 23 -0.28 -15.35 -2.50
CA ALA A 23 0.81 -15.69 -3.40
C ALA A 23 0.35 -16.71 -4.46
N MET A 24 -0.34 -17.77 -4.02
CA MET A 24 -0.88 -18.80 -4.91
C MET A 24 -1.91 -18.23 -5.89
N CYS A 25 -2.92 -17.52 -5.40
CA CYS A 25 -4.00 -16.97 -6.25
C CYS A 25 -3.52 -15.90 -7.23
N SER A 26 -2.51 -15.10 -6.84
CA SER A 26 -1.95 -14.06 -7.71
C SER A 26 -0.88 -14.56 -8.67
N GLY A 27 -0.41 -15.80 -8.53
CA GLY A 27 0.74 -16.32 -9.29
C GLY A 27 2.05 -15.61 -8.95
N LEU A 28 2.17 -15.12 -7.72
CA LEU A 28 3.37 -14.46 -7.20
C LEU A 28 4.11 -15.37 -6.23
N GLY A 29 5.44 -15.23 -6.15
CA GLY A 29 6.20 -15.93 -5.13
C GLY A 29 5.88 -15.39 -3.73
N LEU A 30 5.76 -16.27 -2.73
CA LEU A 30 5.54 -15.89 -1.33
C LEU A 30 6.56 -14.85 -0.82
N ARG A 31 7.83 -14.99 -1.23
CA ARG A 31 8.88 -14.02 -0.92
C ARG A 31 8.52 -12.62 -1.43
N PHE A 32 8.00 -12.52 -2.66
CA PHE A 32 7.60 -11.24 -3.24
C PHE A 32 6.46 -10.61 -2.44
N VAL A 33 5.42 -11.39 -2.09
CA VAL A 33 4.29 -10.90 -1.29
C VAL A 33 4.77 -10.34 0.06
N ARG A 34 5.67 -11.05 0.75
CA ARG A 34 6.26 -10.59 2.02
C ARG A 34 7.05 -9.29 1.84
N GLU A 35 7.93 -9.23 0.83
CA GLU A 35 8.73 -8.04 0.54
C GLU A 35 7.85 -6.82 0.19
N LEU A 36 6.80 -7.03 -0.62
CA LEU A 36 5.84 -6.00 -0.99
C LEU A 36 5.09 -5.48 0.23
N GLU A 37 4.52 -6.37 1.04
CA GLU A 37 3.73 -6.00 2.22
C GLU A 37 4.58 -5.37 3.33
N GLN A 38 5.85 -5.76 3.48
CA GLN A 38 6.78 -5.10 4.40
C GLN A 38 7.24 -3.73 3.88
N GLY A 39 6.99 -3.43 2.60
CA GLY A 39 7.33 -2.16 1.97
C GLY A 39 8.82 -2.06 1.66
N LYS A 40 9.41 -3.12 1.11
CA LYS A 40 10.77 -3.11 0.55
C LYS A 40 10.95 -1.88 -0.34
N LYS A 41 12.13 -1.24 -0.25
CA LYS A 41 12.45 -0.01 -0.98
C LYS A 41 12.27 -0.16 -2.49
N THR A 42 12.62 -1.32 -3.03
CA THR A 42 12.52 -1.65 -4.45
C THR A 42 11.79 -2.97 -4.65
N VAL A 43 10.83 -2.95 -5.57
CA VAL A 43 10.06 -4.10 -6.06
C VAL A 43 9.83 -3.91 -7.55
N ARG A 44 9.65 -4.99 -8.31
CA ARG A 44 9.40 -4.85 -9.74
C ARG A 44 7.95 -4.42 -10.02
N LEU A 45 7.77 -3.43 -10.88
CA LEU A 45 6.46 -2.84 -11.18
C LEU A 45 5.50 -3.84 -11.83
N ASP A 46 5.99 -4.73 -12.70
CA ASP A 46 5.20 -5.82 -13.32
C ASP A 46 4.52 -6.67 -12.24
N LYS A 47 5.26 -7.02 -11.19
CA LYS A 47 4.77 -7.84 -10.07
C LYS A 47 3.87 -7.06 -9.12
N VAL A 48 4.11 -5.77 -8.96
CA VAL A 48 3.20 -4.89 -8.21
C VAL A 48 1.85 -4.81 -8.90
N ASN A 49 1.82 -4.57 -10.21
CA ASN A 49 0.56 -4.53 -10.97
C ASN A 49 -0.13 -5.89 -11.01
N GLN A 50 0.61 -7.01 -11.05
CA GLN A 50 0.04 -8.35 -10.88
C GLN A 50 -0.65 -8.54 -9.51
N ALA A 51 -0.11 -7.96 -8.44
CA ALA A 51 -0.76 -7.99 -7.12
C ALA A 51 -1.99 -7.06 -7.06
N LEU A 52 -1.91 -5.88 -7.68
CA LEU A 52 -2.98 -4.89 -7.69
C LEU A 52 -4.16 -5.32 -8.55
N SER A 53 -3.93 -6.03 -9.65
CA SER A 53 -4.98 -6.50 -10.56
C SER A 53 -5.95 -7.49 -9.89
N MET A 54 -5.48 -8.22 -8.85
CA MET A 54 -6.34 -9.06 -7.99
C MET A 54 -7.47 -8.28 -7.33
N PHE A 55 -7.33 -6.95 -7.23
CA PHE A 55 -8.30 -6.05 -6.64
C PHE A 55 -8.86 -5.05 -7.66
N GLY A 56 -8.64 -5.27 -8.96
CA GLY A 56 -9.06 -4.35 -10.03
C GLY A 56 -8.29 -3.03 -10.04
N MET A 57 -7.05 -3.02 -9.55
CA MET A 57 -6.23 -1.81 -9.39
C MET A 57 -4.94 -1.90 -10.22
N GLU A 58 -4.32 -0.74 -10.45
CA GLU A 58 -2.99 -0.62 -11.05
C GLU A 58 -2.21 0.55 -10.44
N ALA A 59 -0.88 0.53 -10.56
CA ALA A 59 -0.03 1.62 -10.11
C ALA A 59 -0.01 2.75 -11.16
N VAL A 60 -0.45 3.93 -10.75
CA VAL A 60 -0.51 5.15 -11.58
C VAL A 60 0.29 6.30 -10.98
N PRO A 61 0.68 7.31 -11.76
CA PRO A 61 1.28 8.53 -11.23
C PRO A 61 0.38 9.21 -10.19
N GLY A 62 0.99 9.68 -9.10
CA GLY A 62 0.31 10.43 -8.05
C GLY A 62 1.14 11.65 -7.64
N LYS A 63 0.49 12.67 -7.07
CA LYS A 63 1.20 13.84 -6.56
C LYS A 63 2.11 13.44 -5.41
N LEU A 64 3.39 13.82 -5.49
CA LEU A 64 4.30 13.69 -4.37
C LEU A 64 3.87 14.71 -3.31
N LYS A 65 3.76 14.28 -2.04
CA LYS A 65 3.64 15.22 -0.93
C LYS A 65 4.98 15.93 -0.79
N THR A 66 5.12 17.11 -1.41
CA THR A 66 6.22 18.01 -1.12
C THR A 66 6.12 18.41 0.35
N ALA A 67 7.23 18.36 1.07
CA ALA A 67 7.31 18.81 2.46
C ALA A 67 7.12 20.33 2.50
N SER A 68 5.87 20.79 2.47
CA SER A 68 5.46 22.17 2.73
C SER A 68 3.94 22.25 2.88
N SER A 69 3.47 21.93 4.09
CA SER A 69 2.48 22.76 4.79
C SER A 69 2.75 22.58 6.27
N ASN A 70 3.58 23.49 6.79
CA ASN A 70 3.56 23.86 8.19
C ASN A 70 2.19 24.51 8.41
N GLU A 71 1.22 23.79 8.97
CA GLU A 71 0.03 24.38 9.58
C GLU A 71 -0.04 23.87 11.03
N GLN A 72 0.81 24.47 11.85
CA GLN A 72 0.48 24.66 13.25
C GLN A 72 -0.55 25.79 13.33
N ASN A 73 -1.73 25.43 13.81
CA ASN A 73 -2.70 26.24 14.55
C ASN A 73 -3.55 27.26 13.77
N PRO A 74 -4.88 27.15 13.93
CA PRO A 74 -5.56 28.20 14.68
C PRO A 74 -6.02 27.66 16.03
N HIS A 75 -5.68 28.43 17.07
CA HIS A 75 -6.07 28.19 18.45
C HIS A 75 -7.55 27.81 18.58
N THR A 76 -7.80 26.74 19.32
CA THR A 76 -9.11 26.45 19.91
C THR A 76 -9.46 27.47 20.99
N ASN A 77 -10.71 27.95 20.88
CA ASN A 77 -11.63 28.41 21.93
C ASN A 77 -11.40 29.73 22.66
N ASN A 78 -12.36 30.64 22.44
CA ASN A 78 -13.13 31.42 23.42
C ASN A 78 -12.63 31.38 24.87
N GLU A 79 -12.36 32.57 25.41
CA GLU A 79 -12.77 32.91 26.78
C GLU A 79 -12.98 34.44 26.93
N LYS A 80 -14.18 34.77 27.42
CA LYS A 80 -14.78 36.06 27.84
C LYS A 80 -15.41 36.95 26.77
#